data_AF-A0A1X1YEV0-F1
#
_entry.id   AF-A0A1X1YEV0-F1
#
_cell.length_a   1.000
_cell.length_b   1.000
_cell.length_c   1.000
_cell.angle_alpha   90.00
_cell.angle_beta   90.00
_cell.angle_gamma   90.00
#
_symmetry.space_group_name_H-M   'P 1'
#
loop_
_entity.id
_entity.type
_entity.pdbx_description
1 polymer ?
#
loop_
_entity_poly.entity_id
_entity_poly.type
_entity_poly.pdbx_seq_one_letter_code
_entity_poly.pdbx_strand_id
1 'polypeptide(L)'
;MPTIRRRYAITETDDISYALEIARRTWPDQADKPAALLRRLILLGRNTLADDHAATDKARRQAVEATAGALAGVFGPDYLRELRGDWPE
;
A
#
# COMPACT_ATOMS: atom_id res chain seq x y z
N MET A 1 2.96 -28.06 24.27
CA MET A 1 2.59 -26.64 24.47
C MET A 1 1.81 -26.12 23.27
N PRO A 2 0.47 -26.03 23.33
CA PRO A 2 -0.32 -25.36 22.30
C PRO A 2 -0.14 -23.85 22.46
N THR A 3 0.43 -23.19 21.45
CA THR A 3 0.47 -21.73 21.39
C THR A 3 -0.85 -21.24 20.80
N ILE A 4 -1.49 -20.22 21.41
CA ILE A 4 -2.75 -19.61 20.94
C ILE A 4 -2.61 -19.05 19.50
N ARG A 5 -1.39 -18.69 19.09
CA ARG A 5 -1.12 -18.14 17.76
C ARG A 5 -0.97 -19.23 16.70
N ARG A 6 -1.57 -18.98 15.53
CA ARG A 6 -1.44 -19.81 14.33
C ARG A 6 0.03 -19.92 13.92
N ARG A 7 0.46 -21.13 13.58
CA ARG A 7 1.78 -21.39 13.03
C ARG A 7 1.69 -21.44 11.51
N TYR A 8 2.64 -20.79 10.85
CA TYR A 8 2.85 -20.87 9.41
C TYR A 8 4.18 -21.57 9.20
N ALA A 9 4.15 -22.76 8.59
CA ALA A 9 5.36 -23.47 8.20
C ALA A 9 5.90 -22.83 6.92
N ILE A 10 7.21 -22.58 6.88
CA ILE A 10 7.90 -22.03 5.73
C ILE A 10 9.04 -23.00 5.42
N THR A 11 9.09 -23.46 4.17
CA THR A 11 10.23 -24.23 3.66
C THR A 11 11.26 -23.25 3.12
N GLU A 12 12.52 -23.41 3.52
CA GLU A 12 13.61 -22.61 2.98
C GLU A 12 13.86 -22.98 1.52
N THR A 13 13.69 -21.99 0.65
CA THR A 13 14.01 -22.02 -0.78
C THR A 13 15.23 -21.13 -1.04
N ASP A 14 15.82 -21.21 -2.22
CA ASP A 14 16.98 -20.37 -2.58
C ASP A 14 16.71 -18.87 -2.40
N ASP A 15 15.50 -18.41 -2.74
CA ASP A 15 15.07 -17.03 -2.53
C ASP A 15 15.02 -16.65 -1.04
N ILE A 16 14.55 -17.57 -0.20
CA ILE A 16 14.49 -17.36 1.25
C ILE A 16 15.91 -17.35 1.84
N SER A 17 16.77 -18.26 1.40
CA SER A 17 18.19 -18.30 1.80
C SER A 17 18.87 -16.97 1.46
N TYR A 18 18.66 -16.47 0.24
CA TYR A 18 19.21 -15.19 -0.20
C TYR A 18 18.67 -14.00 0.62
N ALA A 19 17.35 -13.98 0.87
CA ALA A 19 16.74 -12.96 1.71
C ALA A 19 17.30 -12.98 3.15
N LEU A 20 17.56 -14.17 3.69
CA LEU A 20 18.19 -14.33 5.00
C LEU A 20 19.64 -13.84 5.00
N GLU A 21 20.43 -14.09 3.96
CA GLU A 21 21.80 -13.54 3.84
C GLU A 21 21.80 -12.01 3.91
N ILE A 22 20.90 -11.36 3.17
CA ILE A 22 20.73 -9.90 3.22
C ILE A 22 20.34 -9.47 4.64
N ALA A 23 19.39 -10.18 5.26
CA ALA A 23 18.94 -9.88 6.61
C ALA A 23 20.05 -10.02 7.65
N ARG A 24 20.95 -11.01 7.55
CA ARG A 24 22.09 -11.18 8.46
C ARG A 24 23.07 -10.01 8.38
N ARG A 25 23.33 -9.51 7.17
CA ARG A 25 24.17 -8.31 6.97
C ARG A 25 23.53 -7.05 7.55
N THR A 26 22.21 -6.96 7.45
CA THR A 26 21.43 -5.81 7.94
C THR A 26 21.24 -5.83 9.47
N TRP A 27 21.06 -7.01 10.05
CA TRP A 27 20.85 -7.22 11.49
C TRP A 27 21.84 -8.28 12.05
N PRO A 28 23.12 -7.92 12.21
CA PRO A 28 24.14 -8.86 12.67
C PRO A 28 23.86 -9.43 14.06
N ASP A 29 23.14 -8.69 14.92
CA ASP A 29 22.72 -9.10 16.26
C ASP A 29 21.79 -10.34 16.25
N GLN A 30 21.23 -10.68 15.10
CA GLN A 30 20.31 -11.80 14.91
C GLN A 30 20.78 -12.78 13.82
N ALA A 31 22.06 -12.71 13.40
CA ALA A 31 22.56 -13.48 12.27
C ALA A 31 22.28 -15.00 12.40
N ASP A 32 22.43 -15.54 13.60
CA ASP A 32 22.23 -16.97 13.89
C ASP A 32 20.77 -17.34 14.22
N LYS A 33 19.83 -16.40 14.04
CA LYS A 33 18.41 -16.55 14.42
C LYS A 33 17.51 -16.38 13.20
N PRO A 34 17.43 -17.36 12.29
CA PRO A 34 16.69 -17.24 11.03
C PRO A 34 15.20 -16.90 11.24
N ALA A 35 14.56 -17.49 12.25
CA ALA A 35 13.16 -17.16 12.58
C ALA A 35 12.98 -15.69 13.03
N ALA A 36 13.96 -15.11 13.71
CA ALA A 36 13.91 -13.70 14.12
C ALA A 36 14.11 -12.77 12.90
N LEU A 37 15.01 -13.15 11.98
CA LEU A 37 15.24 -12.44 10.73
C LEU A 37 14.00 -12.49 9.82
N LEU A 38 13.39 -13.66 9.63
CA LEU A 38 12.12 -13.79 8.89
C LEU A 38 11.03 -12.90 9.47
N ARG A 39 10.90 -12.86 10.80
CA ARG A 39 9.96 -11.96 11.47
C ARG A 39 10.27 -10.49 11.17
N ARG A 40 11.54 -10.07 11.22
CA ARG A 40 11.92 -8.68 10.89
C ARG A 40 11.62 -8.35 9.42
N LEU A 41 11.95 -9.24 8.49
CA LEU A 41 11.66 -9.07 7.07
C LEU A 41 10.16 -8.91 6.81
N ILE A 42 9.31 -9.73 7.44
CA ILE A 42 7.84 -9.62 7.31
C ILE A 42 7.35 -8.26 7.83
N LEU A 43 7.87 -7.80 8.97
CA LEU A 43 7.47 -6.50 9.53
C LEU A 43 7.98 -5.33 8.70
N LEU A 44 9.18 -5.44 8.13
CA LEU A 44 9.73 -4.45 7.22
C LEU A 44 8.86 -4.36 5.95
N GLY A 45 8.58 -5.50 5.31
CA GLY A 45 7.73 -5.56 4.12
C GLY A 45 6.32 -5.01 4.36
N ARG A 46 5.72 -5.30 5.53
CA ARG A 46 4.44 -4.70 5.92
C ARG A 46 4.50 -3.17 5.96
N ASN A 47 5.56 -2.60 6.54
CA ASN A 47 5.70 -1.16 6.65
C ASN A 47 5.89 -0.53 5.26
N THR A 48 6.73 -1.12 4.41
CA THR A 48 6.93 -0.67 3.03
C THR A 48 5.62 -0.64 2.24
N LEU A 49 4.82 -1.72 2.32
CA LEU A 49 3.52 -1.76 1.65
C LEU A 49 2.53 -0.73 2.21
N ALA A 50 2.54 -0.49 3.52
CA ALA A 50 1.67 0.51 4.14
C ALA A 50 2.04 1.94 3.69
N ASP A 51 3.33 2.23 3.56
CA ASP A 51 3.82 3.53 3.10
C ASP A 51 3.47 3.76 1.63
N ASP A 52 3.60 2.74 0.77
CA ASP A 52 3.20 2.82 -0.65
C ASP A 52 1.70 3.10 -0.81
N HIS A 53 0.86 2.44 0.00
CA HIS A 53 -0.59 2.72 0.01
C HIS A 53 -0.89 4.13 0.50
N ALA A 54 -0.23 4.59 1.56
CA ALA A 54 -0.42 5.95 2.08
C ALA A 54 -0.01 7.02 1.06
N ALA A 55 1.09 6.81 0.33
CA ALA A 55 1.54 7.67 -0.75
C ALA A 55 0.52 7.69 -1.90
N THR A 56 0.02 6.53 -2.32
CA THR A 56 -1.00 6.41 -3.36
C THR A 56 -2.29 7.14 -2.98
N ASP A 57 -2.76 6.94 -1.74
CA ASP A 57 -3.96 7.60 -1.23
C ASP A 57 -3.80 9.11 -1.09
N LYS A 58 -2.58 9.57 -0.76
CA LYS A 58 -2.26 10.99 -0.72
C LYS A 58 -2.30 11.59 -2.13
N ALA A 59 -1.68 10.95 -3.11
CA ALA A 59 -1.69 11.41 -4.50
C ALA A 59 -3.11 11.48 -5.05
N ARG A 60 -3.94 10.46 -4.78
CA ARG A 60 -5.35 10.45 -5.16
C ARG A 60 -6.13 11.61 -4.53
N ARG A 61 -5.96 11.85 -3.22
CA ARG A 61 -6.62 12.98 -2.53
C ARG A 61 -6.20 14.33 -3.09
N GLN A 62 -4.91 14.52 -3.34
CA GLN A 62 -4.39 15.75 -3.95
C GLN A 62 -4.97 16.00 -5.35
N ALA A 63 -5.12 14.95 -6.18
CA ALA A 63 -5.75 15.08 -7.49
C ALA A 63 -7.23 15.47 -7.38
N VAL A 64 -7.97 14.90 -6.42
CA VAL A 64 -9.36 15.28 -6.15
C VAL A 64 -9.45 16.73 -5.68
N GLU A 65 -8.63 17.14 -4.71
CA GLU A 65 -8.61 18.53 -4.22
C GLU A 65 -8.24 19.54 -5.32
N ALA A 66 -7.26 19.21 -6.16
CA ALA A 66 -6.82 20.08 -7.25
C ALA A 66 -7.88 20.25 -8.36
N THR A 67 -8.77 19.28 -8.53
CA THR A 67 -9.81 19.30 -9.57
C THR A 67 -11.19 19.68 -9.04
N ALA A 68 -11.41 19.56 -7.73
CA ALA A 68 -12.66 19.90 -7.08
C ALA A 68 -12.98 21.39 -7.28
N GLY A 69 -14.11 21.67 -7.93
CA GLY A 69 -14.52 23.04 -8.21
C GLY A 69 -13.68 23.77 -9.26
N ALA A 70 -12.73 23.11 -9.93
CA ALA A 70 -11.92 23.74 -10.99
C ALA A 70 -12.76 24.24 -12.18
N LEU A 71 -13.96 23.68 -12.37
CA LEU A 71 -14.94 24.12 -13.37
C LEU A 71 -16.12 24.89 -12.75
N ALA A 72 -16.05 25.25 -11.47
CA ALA A 72 -17.09 26.06 -10.84
C ALA A 72 -17.13 27.44 -11.51
N GLY A 73 -18.32 27.83 -11.99
CA GLY A 73 -18.51 29.09 -12.71
C GLY A 73 -18.20 29.04 -14.21
N VAL A 74 -17.66 27.93 -14.75
CA VAL A 74 -17.52 27.73 -16.20
C VAL A 74 -18.90 27.51 -16.85
N PHE A 75 -19.80 26.85 -16.14
CA PHE A 75 -21.16 26.61 -16.59
C PHE A 75 -22.06 27.74 -16.13
N GLY A 76 -22.75 28.36 -17.08
CA GLY A 76 -23.74 29.40 -16.80
C GLY A 76 -24.93 28.87 -15.99
N PRO A 77 -25.69 29.76 -15.34
CA PRO A 77 -26.81 29.38 -14.47
C PRO A 77 -27.87 28.50 -15.16
N ASP A 78 -27.99 28.62 -16.49
CA ASP A 78 -29.00 27.90 -17.28
C ASP A 78 -28.45 26.68 -18.04
N TYR A 79 -27.14 26.43 -17.96
CA TYR A 79 -26.46 25.38 -18.73
C TYR A 79 -27.08 23.99 -18.52
N LEU A 80 -27.40 23.64 -17.28
CA LEU A 80 -28.02 22.34 -16.94
C LEU A 80 -29.44 22.18 -17.50
N ARG A 81 -30.18 23.29 -17.65
CA ARG A 81 -31.52 23.30 -18.20
C ARG A 81 -31.48 23.16 -19.72
N GLU A 82 -30.57 23.86 -20.38
CA GLU A 82 -30.33 23.76 -21.82
C GLU A 82 -29.89 22.34 -22.20
N LEU A 83 -28.89 21.79 -21.50
CA LEU A 83 -28.36 20.44 -21.75
C LEU A 83 -29.43 19.33 -21.66
N ARG A 84 -30.38 19.47 -20.73
CA ARG A 84 -31.46 18.49 -20.54
C ARG A 84 -32.56 18.61 -21.60
N GLY A 85 -32.71 19.77 -22.24
CA GLY A 85 -33.67 19.96 -23.32
C GLY A 85 -33.30 19.20 -24.60
N ASP A 86 -32.00 18.90 -24.78
CA ASP A 86 -31.47 18.21 -25.96
C ASP A 86 -31.57 16.68 -25.88
N TRP A 87 -31.98 16.12 -24.74
CA TRP A 87 -32.19 14.68 -24.59
C TRP A 87 -33.68 14.33 -24.67
N PRO A 88 -34.12 13.51 -25.64
CA PRO A 88 -35.47 12.95 -25.62
C PRO A 88 -35.63 11.95 -24.46
N GLU A 89 -36.85 11.87 -23.91
CA GLU A 89 -37.23 11.01 -22.78
C GLU A 89 -36.84 9.52 -22.95
#